data_AF-A0A524EW12-F1
#
_entry.id   AF-A0A524EW12-F1
#
_cell.length_a   1.000
_cell.length_b   1.000
_cell.length_c   1.000
_cell.angle_alpha   90.00
_cell.angle_beta   90.00
_cell.angle_gamma   90.00
#
_symmetry.space_group_name_H-M   'P 1'
#
loop_
_entity.id
_entity.type
_entity.pdbx_description
1 polymer ?
#
loop_
_entity_poly.entity_id
_entity_poly.type
_entity_poly.pdbx_seq_one_letter_code
_entity_poly.pdbx_strand_id
1 'polypeptide(L)'
;MKYPDELDIPDNIVQQIQISHNFIESYITIEEKNWSSISYYNEQKDIIIVLVLDKYDDSSDYTIILDEFKKELQLDLKEKELRWHLERIFNLSLKVFRTRDEVIAKLSNEVAQLKTLEYDLKKKFAKIADSDHLKVKSKIQFLLAINDELSYVELKKAIHTSNRWFNEVLKTLLQNKIIAYDHEKDSYYLLF
;
A
#
# COMPACT_ATOMS: atom_id res chain seq x y z
N MET A 1 -18.54 -24.19 19.10
CA MET A 1 -17.18 -24.78 19.02
C MET A 1 -16.18 -23.64 18.86
N LYS A 2 -14.91 -23.79 19.21
CA LYS A 2 -13.87 -22.76 18.96
C LYS A 2 -12.59 -23.37 18.39
N TYR A 3 -11.84 -22.57 17.63
CA TYR A 3 -10.49 -22.90 17.18
C TYR A 3 -9.66 -21.60 17.06
N PRO A 4 -8.41 -21.56 17.57
CA PRO A 4 -7.79 -22.55 18.45
C PRO A 4 -8.59 -22.72 19.75
N ASP A 5 -8.53 -23.89 20.41
CA ASP A 5 -9.26 -24.13 21.67
C ASP A 5 -8.78 -23.20 22.81
N GLU A 6 -7.60 -22.60 22.69
CA GLU A 6 -7.02 -21.61 23.61
C GLU A 6 -7.62 -20.19 23.43
N LEU A 7 -8.37 -19.92 22.36
CA LEU A 7 -8.96 -18.61 22.09
C LEU A 7 -9.98 -18.22 23.18
N ASP A 8 -9.72 -17.11 23.87
CA ASP A 8 -10.66 -16.52 24.82
C ASP A 8 -11.65 -15.59 24.11
N ILE A 9 -12.92 -15.68 24.47
CA ILE A 9 -14.03 -14.95 23.82
C ILE A 9 -14.97 -14.48 24.95
N PRO A 10 -15.04 -13.18 25.26
CA PRO A 10 -15.87 -12.68 26.35
C PRO A 10 -17.37 -12.96 26.13
N ASP A 11 -18.08 -13.44 27.16
CA ASP A 11 -19.50 -13.81 27.07
C ASP A 11 -20.40 -12.68 26.52
N ASN A 12 -20.07 -11.42 26.83
CA ASN A 12 -20.82 -10.26 26.31
C ASN A 12 -20.70 -10.11 24.79
N ILE A 13 -19.55 -10.48 24.20
CA ILE A 13 -19.35 -10.47 22.74
C ILE A 13 -20.15 -11.61 22.10
N VAL A 14 -20.18 -12.80 22.72
CA VAL A 14 -21.00 -13.93 22.24
C VAL A 14 -22.48 -13.54 22.20
N GLN A 15 -22.99 -12.92 23.27
CA GLN A 15 -24.37 -12.42 23.34
C GLN A 15 -24.64 -11.32 22.31
N GLN A 16 -23.71 -10.38 22.14
CA GLN A 16 -23.80 -9.30 21.15
C GLN A 16 -23.92 -9.86 19.73
N ILE A 17 -23.05 -10.80 19.33
CA ILE A 17 -23.09 -11.46 18.02
C ILE A 17 -24.41 -12.21 17.79
N GLN A 18 -24.88 -12.96 18.80
CA GLN A 18 -26.16 -13.68 18.74
C GLN A 18 -27.36 -12.74 18.53
N ILE A 19 -27.39 -11.60 19.24
CA ILE A 19 -28.43 -10.58 19.10
C ILE A 19 -28.35 -9.90 17.73
N SER A 20 -27.14 -9.56 17.26
CA SER A 20 -26.93 -8.82 16.03
C SER A 20 -27.42 -9.55 14.77
N HIS A 21 -27.26 -10.88 14.68
CA HIS A 21 -27.73 -11.64 13.51
C HIS A 21 -29.26 -11.76 13.40
N ASN A 22 -30.00 -11.58 14.51
CA ASN A 22 -31.47 -11.52 14.56
C ASN A 22 -32.19 -12.61 13.72
N PHE A 23 -31.63 -13.82 13.70
CA PHE A 23 -32.12 -15.00 12.97
C PHE A 23 -32.25 -14.83 11.43
N ILE A 24 -31.47 -13.94 10.80
CA ILE A 24 -31.45 -13.74 9.34
C ILE A 24 -30.06 -14.03 8.78
N GLU A 25 -29.95 -14.81 7.70
CA GLU A 25 -28.69 -15.07 7.00
C GLU A 25 -28.00 -13.75 6.61
N SER A 26 -26.85 -13.47 7.24
CA SER A 26 -26.21 -12.15 7.20
C SER A 26 -24.73 -12.24 7.56
N TYR A 27 -23.93 -11.28 7.06
CA TYR A 27 -22.56 -11.04 7.47
C TYR A 27 -22.55 -9.80 8.38
N ILE A 28 -21.86 -9.86 9.51
CA ILE A 28 -21.81 -8.75 10.49
C ILE A 28 -20.36 -8.54 10.92
N THR A 29 -19.86 -7.32 10.75
CA THR A 29 -18.60 -6.87 11.34
C THR A 29 -18.88 -6.19 12.69
N ILE A 30 -18.07 -6.49 13.70
CA ILE A 30 -18.05 -5.79 14.99
C ILE A 30 -16.64 -5.25 15.22
N GLU A 31 -16.54 -3.93 15.38
CA GLU A 31 -15.32 -3.20 15.70
C GLU A 31 -15.47 -2.47 17.04
N GLU A 32 -14.90 -3.07 18.09
CA GLU A 32 -14.82 -2.56 19.46
C GLU A 32 -13.34 -2.27 19.80
N LYS A 33 -13.06 -1.44 20.80
CA LYS A 33 -11.69 -0.93 21.08
C LYS A 33 -10.59 -2.01 21.20
N ASN A 34 -10.98 -3.18 21.69
CA ASN A 34 -10.13 -4.34 21.97
C ASN A 34 -10.63 -5.63 21.26
N TRP A 35 -11.56 -5.53 20.30
CA TRP A 35 -12.14 -6.68 19.62
C TRP A 35 -12.54 -6.33 18.19
N SER A 36 -12.00 -7.04 17.21
CA SER A 36 -12.46 -7.01 15.83
C SER A 36 -12.93 -8.41 15.44
N SER A 37 -14.09 -8.52 14.81
CA SER A 37 -14.55 -9.79 14.26
C SER A 37 -15.53 -9.61 13.10
N ILE A 38 -15.49 -10.53 12.15
CA ILE A 38 -16.56 -10.73 11.17
C ILE A 38 -17.25 -12.08 11.42
N SER A 39 -18.58 -12.07 11.44
CA SER A 39 -19.41 -13.25 11.67
C SER A 39 -20.44 -13.47 10.57
N TYR A 40 -20.86 -14.71 10.39
CA TYR A 40 -21.88 -15.13 9.43
C TYR A 40 -22.84 -16.13 10.08
N TYR A 41 -24.15 -15.89 9.95
CA TYR A 41 -25.19 -16.79 10.44
C TYR A 41 -25.76 -17.66 9.32
N ASN A 42 -25.83 -18.97 9.55
CA ASN A 42 -26.49 -19.95 8.69
C ASN A 42 -27.86 -20.34 9.28
N GLU A 43 -28.93 -19.82 8.68
CA GLU A 43 -30.32 -20.04 9.11
C GLU A 43 -30.74 -21.52 9.02
N GLN A 44 -30.22 -22.26 8.03
CA GLN A 44 -30.60 -23.66 7.78
C GLN A 44 -30.12 -24.64 8.87
N LYS A 45 -29.02 -24.33 9.56
CA LYS A 45 -28.42 -25.17 10.60
C LYS A 45 -28.40 -24.53 11.99
N ASP A 46 -28.87 -23.28 12.11
CA ASP A 46 -28.80 -22.45 13.32
C ASP A 46 -27.37 -22.32 13.87
N ILE A 47 -26.41 -22.02 12.98
CA ILE A 47 -24.98 -21.91 13.30
C ILE A 47 -24.47 -20.51 12.96
N ILE A 48 -23.81 -19.87 13.92
CA ILE A 48 -22.99 -18.67 13.68
C ILE A 48 -21.52 -19.11 13.56
N ILE A 49 -20.87 -18.73 12.45
CA ILE A 49 -19.40 -18.72 12.33
C ILE A 49 -18.90 -17.34 12.75
N VAL A 50 -17.82 -17.28 13.52
CA VAL A 50 -17.14 -16.03 13.91
C VAL A 50 -15.66 -16.16 13.58
N LEU A 51 -15.11 -15.17 12.89
CA LEU A 51 -13.67 -14.97 12.73
C LEU A 51 -13.25 -13.75 13.55
N VAL A 52 -12.39 -13.99 14.53
CA VAL A 52 -11.72 -12.92 15.29
C VAL A 52 -10.54 -12.43 14.46
N LEU A 53 -10.42 -11.12 14.34
CA LEU A 53 -9.44 -10.43 13.49
C LEU A 53 -8.47 -9.64 14.38
N ASP A 54 -7.26 -9.37 13.89
CA ASP A 54 -6.38 -8.40 14.54
C ASP A 54 -6.90 -6.97 14.32
N LYS A 55 -6.43 -6.03 15.13
CA LYS A 55 -6.86 -4.63 15.15
C LYS A 55 -6.56 -3.84 13.86
N TYR A 56 -5.76 -4.42 12.96
CA TYR A 56 -5.33 -3.82 11.71
C TYR A 56 -5.83 -4.56 10.46
N ASP A 57 -6.58 -5.65 10.64
CA ASP A 57 -7.22 -6.40 9.56
C ASP A 57 -8.46 -5.66 9.02
N ASP A 58 -8.58 -5.56 7.70
CA ASP A 58 -9.83 -5.12 7.06
C ASP A 58 -10.81 -6.30 7.00
N SER A 59 -11.93 -6.19 7.73
CA SER A 59 -12.94 -7.27 7.80
C SER A 59 -13.50 -7.70 6.43
N SER A 60 -13.47 -6.84 5.42
CA SER A 60 -13.95 -7.17 4.07
C SER A 60 -13.09 -8.23 3.37
N ASP A 61 -11.77 -8.25 3.62
CA ASP A 61 -10.83 -9.21 3.04
C ASP A 61 -11.08 -10.65 3.55
N TYR A 62 -11.73 -10.78 4.72
CA TYR A 62 -12.05 -12.04 5.39
C TYR A 62 -13.41 -12.64 4.96
N THR A 63 -14.24 -11.89 4.22
CA THR A 63 -15.53 -12.38 3.67
C THR A 63 -15.37 -13.61 2.79
N ILE A 64 -14.32 -13.64 1.96
CA ILE A 64 -13.98 -14.76 1.07
C ILE A 64 -13.76 -16.07 1.86
N ILE A 65 -13.26 -15.97 3.10
CA ILE A 65 -13.05 -17.14 3.96
C ILE A 65 -14.37 -17.62 4.54
N LEU A 66 -15.24 -16.70 4.97
CA LEU A 66 -16.60 -17.03 5.41
C LEU A 66 -17.40 -17.72 4.29
N ASP A 67 -17.18 -17.35 3.03
CA ASP A 67 -17.77 -18.03 1.87
C ASP A 67 -17.26 -19.47 1.67
N GLU A 68 -15.99 -19.76 1.95
CA GLU A 68 -15.51 -21.15 1.95
C GLU A 68 -16.08 -21.94 3.15
N PHE A 69 -16.14 -21.34 4.34
CA PHE A 69 -16.78 -21.98 5.51
C PHE A 69 -18.29 -22.23 5.29
N LYS A 70 -18.98 -21.33 4.58
CA LYS A 70 -20.39 -21.45 4.19
C LYS A 70 -20.63 -22.65 3.26
N LYS A 71 -19.71 -22.92 2.32
CA LYS A 71 -19.79 -24.12 1.45
C LYS A 71 -19.65 -25.42 2.26
N GLU A 72 -18.71 -25.46 3.21
CA GLU A 72 -18.56 -26.62 4.10
C GLU A 72 -19.79 -26.81 5.01
N LEU A 73 -20.42 -25.74 5.49
CA LEU A 73 -21.69 -25.83 6.23
C LEU A 73 -22.84 -26.40 5.40
N GLN A 74 -22.85 -26.23 4.07
CA GLN A 74 -23.87 -26.84 3.19
C GLN A 74 -23.69 -28.36 3.03
N LEU A 75 -22.53 -28.93 3.38
CA LEU A 75 -22.33 -30.38 3.39
C LEU A 75 -22.97 -31.02 4.62
N ASP A 76 -23.58 -32.19 4.48
CA ASP A 76 -24.22 -32.92 5.58
C ASP A 76 -23.20 -33.77 6.37
N LEU A 77 -22.16 -33.10 6.88
CA LEU A 77 -21.05 -33.68 7.63
C LEU A 77 -21.39 -33.83 9.12
N LYS A 78 -20.82 -34.85 9.77
CA LYS A 78 -20.89 -34.98 11.23
C LYS A 78 -19.99 -33.96 11.90
N GLU A 79 -20.34 -33.55 13.13
CA GLU A 79 -19.63 -32.53 13.91
C GLU A 79 -18.09 -32.66 13.87
N LYS A 80 -17.55 -33.86 14.05
CA LYS A 80 -16.09 -34.11 14.03
C LYS A 80 -15.46 -33.93 12.64
N GLU A 81 -16.17 -34.27 11.58
CA GLU A 81 -15.73 -34.11 10.19
C GLU A 81 -15.80 -32.63 9.82
N LEU A 82 -16.92 -31.96 10.13
CA LEU A 82 -17.09 -30.52 9.98
C LEU A 82 -15.98 -29.75 10.73
N ARG A 83 -15.69 -30.10 11.99
CA ARG A 83 -14.59 -29.48 12.76
C ARG A 83 -13.26 -29.53 12.00
N TRP A 84 -12.89 -30.68 11.46
CA TRP A 84 -11.65 -30.84 10.69
C TRP A 84 -11.65 -30.03 9.38
N HIS A 85 -12.79 -29.96 8.68
CA HIS A 85 -12.94 -29.12 7.48
C HIS A 85 -12.76 -27.63 7.80
N LEU A 86 -13.39 -27.13 8.87
CA LEU A 86 -13.23 -25.75 9.34
C LEU A 86 -11.78 -25.46 9.78
N GLU A 87 -11.18 -26.32 10.62
CA GLU A 87 -9.79 -26.18 11.05
C GLU A 87 -8.80 -26.16 9.86
N ARG A 88 -9.07 -26.96 8.83
CA ARG A 88 -8.28 -26.99 7.59
C ARG A 88 -8.37 -25.69 6.80
N ILE A 89 -9.57 -25.13 6.61
CA ILE A 89 -9.74 -23.85 5.88
C ILE A 89 -9.06 -22.70 6.63
N PHE A 90 -9.21 -22.63 7.95
CA PHE A 90 -8.53 -21.63 8.78
C PHE A 90 -7.01 -21.72 8.63
N ASN A 91 -6.44 -22.92 8.73
CA ASN A 91 -5.00 -23.15 8.59
C ASN A 91 -4.44 -22.93 7.16
N LEU A 92 -5.28 -23.00 6.13
CA LEU A 92 -4.90 -22.63 4.76
C LEU A 92 -4.90 -21.11 4.60
N SER A 93 -5.97 -20.45 5.05
CA SER A 93 -6.12 -18.99 4.99
C SER A 93 -4.98 -18.29 5.74
N LEU A 94 -4.71 -18.71 6.98
CA LEU A 94 -3.64 -18.17 7.83
C LEU A 94 -2.23 -18.31 7.20
N LYS A 95 -2.01 -19.27 6.30
CA LYS A 95 -0.77 -19.35 5.52
C LYS A 95 -0.76 -18.32 4.38
N VAL A 96 -1.88 -18.15 3.68
CA VAL A 96 -2.02 -17.16 2.60
C VAL A 96 -1.82 -15.74 3.12
N PHE A 97 -2.40 -15.37 4.26
CA PHE A 97 -2.17 -14.04 4.89
C PHE A 97 -0.70 -13.85 5.25
N ARG A 98 -0.07 -14.78 5.97
CA ARG A 98 1.37 -14.68 6.30
C ARG A 98 2.26 -14.52 5.06
N THR A 99 1.96 -15.19 3.96
CA THR A 99 2.69 -15.01 2.69
C THR A 99 2.40 -13.64 2.04
N ARG A 100 1.19 -13.06 2.18
CA ARG A 100 0.93 -11.67 1.81
C ARG A 100 1.77 -10.71 2.66
N ASP A 101 1.81 -10.90 3.98
CA ASP A 101 2.54 -10.05 4.92
C ASP A 101 4.05 -10.05 4.65
N GLU A 102 4.64 -11.23 4.43
CA GLU A 102 6.05 -11.39 4.03
C GLU A 102 6.35 -10.65 2.71
N VAL A 103 5.45 -10.69 1.73
CA VAL A 103 5.58 -9.97 0.46
C VAL A 103 5.43 -8.46 0.65
N ILE A 104 4.46 -7.99 1.45
CA ILE A 104 4.24 -6.56 1.76
C ILE A 104 5.45 -6.00 2.52
N ALA A 105 5.98 -6.73 3.49
CA ALA A 105 7.18 -6.36 4.23
C ALA A 105 8.42 -6.31 3.32
N LYS A 106 8.57 -7.27 2.40
CA LYS A 106 9.65 -7.26 1.41
C LYS A 106 9.54 -6.05 0.47
N LEU A 107 8.38 -5.80 -0.13
CA LEU A 107 8.13 -4.65 -1.01
C LEU A 107 8.37 -3.33 -0.28
N SER A 108 7.96 -3.22 0.99
CA SER A 108 8.20 -2.03 1.82
C SER A 108 9.70 -1.77 2.04
N ASN A 109 10.49 -2.83 2.27
CA ASN A 109 11.95 -2.73 2.38
C ASN A 109 12.60 -2.36 1.03
N GLU A 110 12.15 -2.92 -0.09
CA GLU A 110 12.64 -2.56 -1.43
C GLU A 110 12.33 -1.08 -1.76
N VAL A 111 11.13 -0.59 -1.44
CA VAL A 111 10.78 0.84 -1.56
C VAL A 111 11.63 1.73 -0.66
N ALA A 112 11.94 1.31 0.57
CA ALA A 112 12.84 2.05 1.47
C ALA A 112 14.28 2.12 0.93
N GLN A 113 14.79 1.03 0.35
CA GLN A 113 16.10 0.99 -0.31
C GLN A 113 16.12 1.89 -1.55
N LEU A 114 15.09 1.86 -2.39
CA LEU A 114 14.95 2.71 -3.57
C LEU A 114 14.92 4.21 -3.21
N LYS A 115 14.12 4.61 -2.21
CA LYS A 115 14.11 6.00 -1.70
C LYS A 115 15.44 6.43 -1.11
N THR A 116 16.15 5.52 -0.45
CA THR A 116 17.50 5.78 0.07
C THR A 116 18.49 6.01 -1.08
N LEU A 117 18.45 5.17 -2.11
CA LEU A 117 19.27 5.32 -3.33
C LEU A 117 18.96 6.62 -4.08
N GLU A 118 17.68 6.96 -4.24
CA GLU A 118 17.21 8.21 -4.85
C GLU A 118 17.78 9.44 -4.11
N TYR A 119 17.66 9.47 -2.79
CA TYR A 119 18.19 10.55 -1.94
C TYR A 119 19.72 10.67 -2.04
N ASP A 120 20.43 9.53 -2.05
CA ASP A 120 21.87 9.47 -2.19
C ASP A 120 22.34 9.94 -3.57
N LEU A 121 21.60 9.61 -4.63
CA LEU A 121 21.83 10.12 -5.99
C LEU A 121 21.56 11.63 -6.05
N LYS A 122 20.42 12.12 -5.55
CA LYS A 122 20.10 13.55 -5.49
C LYS A 122 21.19 14.36 -4.76
N LYS A 123 21.73 13.84 -3.64
CA LYS A 123 22.91 14.42 -2.96
C LYS A 123 24.18 14.43 -3.80
N LYS A 124 24.52 13.31 -4.46
CA LYS A 124 25.71 13.19 -5.33
C LYS A 124 25.62 14.16 -6.50
N PHE A 125 24.45 14.24 -7.14
CA PHE A 125 24.20 15.15 -8.26
C PHE A 125 24.20 16.63 -7.85
N ALA A 126 23.59 17.01 -6.73
CA ALA A 126 23.66 18.37 -6.20
C ALA A 126 25.11 18.83 -6.00
N LYS A 127 25.93 18.01 -5.32
CA LYS A 127 27.36 18.29 -5.13
C LYS A 127 28.14 18.44 -6.45
N ILE A 128 27.74 17.75 -7.51
CA ILE A 128 28.32 17.90 -8.85
C ILE A 128 27.84 19.19 -9.53
N ALA A 129 26.56 19.55 -9.40
CA ALA A 129 25.99 20.80 -9.93
C ALA A 129 26.58 22.04 -9.25
N ASP A 130 26.84 21.98 -7.95
CA ASP A 130 27.50 23.04 -7.19
C ASP A 130 28.97 23.21 -7.61
N SER A 131 29.65 22.14 -8.02
CA SER A 131 31.06 22.18 -8.43
C SER A 131 31.32 22.97 -9.72
N ASP A 132 32.45 23.66 -9.81
CA ASP A 132 32.85 24.43 -11.01
C ASP A 132 33.32 23.58 -12.20
N HIS A 133 33.28 22.24 -12.07
CA HIS A 133 33.69 21.32 -13.14
C HIS A 133 32.67 21.22 -14.29
N LEU A 134 31.39 21.57 -14.05
CA LEU A 134 30.35 21.55 -15.08
C LEU A 134 30.19 22.90 -15.80
N LYS A 135 30.22 22.86 -17.14
CA LYS A 135 29.84 24.00 -17.99
C LYS A 135 28.35 24.32 -17.82
N VAL A 136 27.96 25.58 -18.02
CA VAL A 136 26.57 26.09 -17.90
C VAL A 136 25.53 25.17 -18.57
N LYS A 137 25.77 24.72 -19.82
CA LYS A 137 24.87 23.78 -20.53
C LYS A 137 24.63 22.49 -19.73
N SER A 138 25.70 21.91 -19.19
CA SER A 138 25.66 20.69 -18.39
C SER A 138 25.05 20.91 -17.01
N LYS A 139 25.26 22.08 -16.38
CA LYS A 139 24.57 22.43 -15.13
C LYS A 139 23.05 22.49 -15.31
N ILE A 140 22.55 23.11 -16.40
CA ILE A 140 21.10 23.13 -16.70
C ILE A 140 20.57 21.69 -16.89
N GLN A 141 21.26 20.87 -17.70
CA GLN A 141 20.87 19.48 -17.94
C GLN A 141 20.86 18.63 -16.66
N PHE A 142 21.86 18.80 -15.77
CA PHE A 142 21.91 18.09 -14.50
C PHE A 142 20.79 18.56 -13.55
N LEU A 143 20.56 19.86 -13.43
CA LEU A 143 19.51 20.40 -12.55
C LEU A 143 18.11 19.90 -12.97
N LEU A 144 17.84 19.82 -14.28
CA LEU A 144 16.60 19.26 -14.84
C LEU A 144 16.54 17.72 -14.88
N ALA A 145 17.62 17.03 -14.52
CA ALA A 145 17.64 15.57 -14.31
C ALA A 145 17.54 15.17 -12.82
N ILE A 146 17.65 16.15 -11.91
CA ILE A 146 17.49 15.99 -10.45
C ILE A 146 16.07 16.40 -10.02
N ASN A 147 15.52 17.40 -10.69
CA ASN A 147 14.21 17.98 -10.48
C ASN A 147 13.52 17.96 -11.84
N ASP A 148 12.37 17.30 -11.95
CA ASP A 148 11.72 17.00 -13.24
C ASP A 148 11.39 18.27 -14.03
N GLU A 149 11.12 19.36 -13.31
CA GLU A 149 10.89 20.69 -13.86
C GLU A 149 11.55 21.78 -12.98
N LEU A 150 12.01 22.89 -13.55
CA LEU A 150 12.48 24.09 -12.82
C LEU A 150 12.15 25.39 -13.56
N SER A 151 11.75 26.43 -12.84
CA SER A 151 11.50 27.76 -13.43
C SER A 151 12.77 28.45 -13.93
N TYR A 152 12.60 29.48 -14.76
CA TYR A 152 13.69 30.38 -15.16
C TYR A 152 14.45 30.92 -13.93
N VAL A 153 13.72 31.32 -12.88
CA VAL A 153 14.27 31.95 -11.68
C VAL A 153 15.11 30.97 -10.86
N GLU A 154 14.71 29.70 -10.77
CA GLU A 154 15.43 28.68 -9.99
C GLU A 154 16.71 28.24 -10.69
N LEU A 155 16.64 27.90 -11.98
CA LEU A 155 17.82 27.62 -12.80
C LEU A 155 18.81 28.80 -12.77
N LYS A 156 18.30 30.03 -12.76
CA LYS A 156 19.12 31.24 -12.71
C LYS A 156 19.77 31.51 -11.34
N LYS A 157 19.10 31.17 -10.23
CA LYS A 157 19.69 31.21 -8.88
C LYS A 157 20.82 30.19 -8.75
N ALA A 158 20.60 28.97 -9.24
CA ALA A 158 21.55 27.86 -9.16
C ALA A 158 22.78 28.02 -10.09
N ILE A 159 22.69 28.83 -11.14
CA ILE A 159 23.77 28.96 -12.14
C ILE A 159 24.31 30.40 -12.19
N HIS A 160 25.44 30.59 -11.51
CA HIS A 160 26.19 31.85 -11.45
C HIS A 160 26.86 32.17 -12.80
N THR A 161 26.10 32.81 -13.70
CA THR A 161 26.60 33.30 -15.00
C THR A 161 25.80 34.52 -15.48
N SER A 162 26.27 35.21 -16.53
CA SER A 162 25.62 36.44 -17.03
C SER A 162 24.23 36.15 -17.62
N ASN A 163 23.31 37.13 -17.60
CA ASN A 163 21.95 36.96 -18.13
C ASN A 163 21.95 36.65 -19.63
N ARG A 164 22.81 37.34 -20.39
CA ARG A 164 22.99 37.12 -21.82
C ARG A 164 23.43 35.68 -22.12
N TRP A 165 24.50 35.21 -21.46
CA TRP A 165 25.04 33.87 -21.71
C TRP A 165 24.06 32.76 -21.28
N PHE A 166 23.39 32.94 -20.14
CA PHE A 166 22.35 32.01 -19.69
C PHE A 166 21.22 31.88 -20.72
N ASN A 167 20.74 33.00 -21.27
CA ASN A 167 19.66 33.01 -22.26
C ASN A 167 20.11 32.44 -23.62
N GLU A 168 21.34 32.70 -24.05
CA GLU A 168 21.93 32.07 -25.25
C GLU A 168 22.03 30.53 -25.08
N VAL A 169 22.40 30.03 -23.89
CA VAL A 169 22.45 28.58 -23.61
C VAL A 169 21.05 27.96 -23.51
N LEU A 170 20.08 28.58 -22.82
CA LEU A 170 18.69 28.10 -22.77
C LEU A 170 18.07 28.04 -24.16
N LYS A 171 18.23 29.11 -24.97
CA LYS A 171 17.77 29.14 -26.36
C LYS A 171 18.42 28.01 -27.18
N THR A 172 19.71 27.76 -26.99
CA THR A 172 20.42 26.65 -27.63
C THR A 172 19.88 25.29 -27.20
N LEU A 173 19.55 25.09 -25.92
CA LEU A 173 18.96 23.83 -25.43
C LEU A 173 17.55 23.58 -25.98
N LEU A 174 16.71 24.61 -26.04
CA LEU A 174 15.38 24.58 -26.67
C LEU A 174 15.46 24.26 -28.16
N GLN A 175 16.33 24.98 -28.90
CA GLN A 175 16.51 24.78 -30.35
C GLN A 175 17.00 23.38 -30.71
N ASN A 176 17.84 22.77 -29.86
CA ASN A 176 18.31 21.39 -30.03
C ASN A 176 17.32 20.34 -29.49
N LYS A 177 16.13 20.73 -29.03
CA LYS A 177 15.12 19.84 -28.40
C LYS A 177 15.68 18.99 -27.26
N ILE A 178 16.54 19.58 -26.44
CA ILE A 178 17.11 18.94 -25.24
C ILE A 178 16.25 19.27 -24.01
N ILE A 179 15.72 20.49 -23.96
CA ILE A 179 14.73 20.92 -22.98
C ILE A 179 13.49 21.45 -23.71
N ALA A 180 12.36 21.40 -23.04
CA ALA A 180 11.15 22.13 -23.40
C ALA A 180 10.80 23.15 -22.30
N TYR A 181 9.71 23.89 -22.51
CA TYR A 181 9.15 24.86 -21.58
C TYR A 181 7.64 24.63 -21.47
N ASP A 182 7.14 24.51 -20.25
CA ASP A 182 5.73 24.38 -19.92
C ASP A 182 5.13 25.78 -19.73
N HIS A 183 4.19 26.12 -20.61
CA HIS A 183 3.51 27.42 -20.59
C HIS A 183 2.46 27.55 -19.48
N GLU A 184 2.01 26.46 -18.87
CA GLU A 184 1.06 26.48 -17.76
C GLU A 184 1.78 26.66 -16.40
N LYS A 185 3.09 26.35 -16.32
CA LYS A 185 3.87 26.30 -15.07
C LYS A 185 5.09 27.25 -14.98
N ASP A 186 5.45 27.99 -16.04
CA ASP A 186 6.73 28.74 -16.21
C ASP A 186 8.00 27.85 -16.06
N SER A 187 7.85 26.54 -16.21
CA SER A 187 8.93 25.58 -15.94
C SER A 187 9.64 25.11 -17.21
N TYR A 188 10.93 24.83 -17.10
CA TYR A 188 11.69 24.06 -18.10
C TYR A 188 11.80 22.61 -17.65
N TYR A 189 11.80 21.67 -18.58
CA TYR A 189 11.92 20.23 -18.33
C TYR A 189 12.75 19.54 -19.43
N LEU A 190 13.27 18.33 -19.16
CA LEU A 190 14.02 17.53 -20.15
C LEU A 190 13.06 16.80 -21.12
N LEU A 191 13.51 16.61 -22.37
CA LEU A 191 12.74 15.94 -23.43
C LEU A 191 13.12 14.46 -23.62
N PHE A 192 13.58 13.77 -22.55
CA PHE A 192 14.10 12.39 -22.60
C PHE A 192 13.49 11.52 -21.50
#